data_AF-B6VK64-F1
#
_entry.id   AF-B6VK64-F1
#
_cell.length_a   1.000
_cell.length_b   1.000
_cell.length_c   1.000
_cell.angle_alpha   90.00
_cell.angle_beta   90.00
_cell.angle_gamma   90.00
#
_symmetry.space_group_name_H-M   'P 1'
#
loop_
_entity.id
_entity.type
_entity.pdbx_description
1 polymer ?
#
loop_
_entity_poly.entity_id
_entity_poly.type
_entity_poly.pdbx_seq_one_letter_code
_entity_poly.pdbx_strand_id
1 'polypeptide(L)'
;MNEKFIWAPDEDQSYSHENGSQAINPINSFNKYPGFTFKMDAGENTLTLCFNENEIDKLDYYNIHWPNSQLTITENTDRIIGEIIKISSGNFKINGNKEKPVNFYLNSEVFNKYRIKLQNSSTFEIMKANIVRIAGPQKPEESAVTMSGNSRLTIDAQENKELEGSISLNCYFSITESSTAMLKSHRIHIDGGSIILQDNAQVFINSPVLEIKTNLDEKAHTSSNTNFTLKAGATSLNLNSPDGKHFPLDIHREDYPKGVFNFMAEGKENIGKVVIDVAPKDANAYGLNTMLRKNFTAINGTMVETGDQMKYFDFSYGQDTRNGNQVGTITISLRNPLLKLS
;
A
#
# COMPACT_ATOMS: atom_id res chain seq x y z
N MET A 1 8.59 -17.35 32.19
CA MET A 1 9.20 -18.03 31.03
C MET A 1 8.19 -17.90 29.91
N ASN A 2 8.56 -17.32 28.77
CA ASN A 2 7.60 -17.04 27.70
C ASN A 2 7.24 -18.32 26.96
N GLU A 3 5.99 -18.44 26.52
CA GLU A 3 5.56 -19.57 25.71
C GLU A 3 6.18 -19.49 24.31
N LYS A 4 6.88 -20.56 23.90
CA LYS A 4 7.50 -20.63 22.57
C LYS A 4 6.41 -20.68 21.50
N PHE A 5 6.41 -19.73 20.57
CA PHE A 5 5.50 -19.73 19.44
C PHE A 5 6.07 -20.57 18.28
N ILE A 6 5.23 -21.40 17.66
CA ILE A 6 5.61 -22.27 16.55
C ILE A 6 4.68 -21.96 15.38
N TRP A 7 5.20 -21.58 14.21
CA TRP A 7 4.38 -21.33 13.04
C TRP A 7 3.84 -22.63 12.43
N ALA A 8 2.54 -22.66 12.14
CA ALA A 8 1.84 -23.79 11.55
C ALA A 8 0.96 -23.31 10.38
N PRO A 9 1.16 -23.81 9.14
CA PRO A 9 0.45 -23.32 7.96
C PRO A 9 -1.04 -23.71 7.91
N ASP A 10 -1.41 -24.80 8.58
CA ASP A 10 -2.68 -25.51 8.56
C ASP A 10 -3.53 -25.32 9.84
N GLU A 11 -3.22 -24.29 10.62
CA GLU A 11 -3.94 -23.98 11.85
C GLU A 11 -4.23 -22.47 11.98
N ASP A 12 -5.33 -22.16 12.67
CA ASP A 12 -5.58 -20.80 13.16
C ASP A 12 -4.64 -20.53 14.31
N GLN A 13 -3.84 -19.46 14.20
CA GLN A 13 -2.80 -19.16 15.17
C GLN A 13 -3.03 -17.80 15.81
N SER A 14 -2.84 -17.75 17.12
CA SER A 14 -2.91 -16.51 17.90
C SER A 14 -1.56 -16.26 18.56
N TYR A 15 -1.06 -15.03 18.47
CA TYR A 15 0.13 -14.54 19.16
C TYR A 15 -0.28 -13.50 20.21
N SER A 16 0.04 -13.76 21.48
CA SER A 16 -0.43 -12.97 22.62
C SER A 16 0.72 -12.41 23.46
N HIS A 17 0.38 -11.70 24.54
CA HIS A 17 1.36 -11.16 25.48
C HIS A 17 2.22 -12.26 26.13
N GLU A 18 1.68 -13.46 26.37
CA GLU A 18 2.36 -14.59 27.02
C GLU A 18 3.53 -15.14 26.19
N ASN A 19 3.49 -14.92 24.87
CA ASN A 19 4.58 -15.28 23.97
C ASN A 19 5.77 -14.32 24.11
N GLY A 20 5.60 -13.12 24.68
CA GLY A 20 6.66 -12.12 24.74
C GLY A 20 7.12 -11.67 23.34
N SER A 21 8.35 -11.15 23.21
CA SER A 21 8.93 -10.86 21.89
C SER A 21 9.80 -12.03 21.42
N GLN A 22 9.60 -12.48 20.18
CA GLN A 22 10.28 -13.65 19.61
C GLN A 22 10.68 -13.42 18.15
N ALA A 23 11.79 -14.03 17.76
CA ALA A 23 12.15 -14.27 16.36
C ALA A 23 12.09 -15.77 16.10
N ILE A 24 11.35 -16.18 15.08
CA ILE A 24 11.23 -17.59 14.70
C ILE A 24 11.80 -17.81 13.31
N ASN A 25 12.41 -18.98 13.12
CA ASN A 25 12.81 -19.47 11.81
C ASN A 25 11.75 -20.46 11.31
N PRO A 26 11.49 -20.56 10.00
CA PRO A 26 10.51 -21.50 9.50
C PRO A 26 10.98 -22.92 9.81
N ILE A 27 10.08 -23.77 10.30
CA ILE A 27 10.34 -25.22 10.35
C ILE A 27 10.22 -25.81 8.94
N ASN A 28 9.22 -25.36 8.17
CA ASN A 28 8.96 -25.78 6.79
C ASN A 28 8.72 -24.58 5.85
N SER A 29 7.81 -23.67 6.21
CA SER A 29 7.55 -22.41 5.50
C SER A 29 6.73 -21.47 6.40
N PHE A 30 6.63 -20.19 6.03
CA PHE A 30 5.67 -19.27 6.66
C PHE A 30 4.36 -19.13 5.89
N ASN A 31 4.07 -20.04 4.96
CA ASN A 31 2.81 -20.04 4.23
C ASN A 31 1.61 -20.25 5.19
N LYS A 32 0.42 -19.89 4.71
CA LYS A 32 -0.87 -20.23 5.33
C LYS A 32 -1.71 -20.95 4.31
N TYR A 33 -2.40 -22.00 4.72
CA TYR A 33 -3.32 -22.71 3.84
C TYR A 33 -4.67 -21.98 3.78
N PRO A 34 -5.44 -22.15 2.69
CA PRO A 34 -6.71 -21.46 2.55
C PRO A 34 -7.65 -21.77 3.73
N GLY A 35 -8.18 -20.74 4.37
CA GLY A 35 -9.16 -20.86 5.46
C GLY A 35 -8.56 -20.90 6.87
N PHE A 36 -7.24 -20.67 6.99
CA PHE A 36 -6.56 -20.49 8.27
C PHE A 36 -6.03 -19.07 8.42
N THR A 37 -5.99 -18.62 9.67
CA THR A 37 -5.74 -17.22 10.03
C THR A 37 -4.55 -17.08 10.98
N PHE A 38 -3.95 -15.90 10.96
CA PHE A 38 -3.01 -15.45 11.98
C PHE A 38 -3.58 -14.20 12.66
N LYS A 39 -3.67 -14.28 13.99
CA LYS A 39 -4.14 -13.20 14.85
C LYS A 39 -3.04 -12.80 15.82
N MET A 40 -2.91 -11.51 16.08
CA MET A 40 -1.94 -11.00 17.04
C MET A 40 -2.60 -9.95 17.93
N ASP A 41 -2.44 -10.13 19.24
CA ASP A 41 -2.85 -9.20 20.27
C ASP A 41 -1.85 -9.28 21.43
N ALA A 42 -0.67 -8.68 21.22
CA ALA A 42 0.50 -8.90 22.06
C ALA A 42 1.02 -7.64 22.76
N GLY A 43 0.23 -6.57 22.78
CA GLY A 43 0.60 -5.29 23.38
C GLY A 43 1.74 -4.64 22.60
N GLU A 44 2.91 -4.47 23.21
CA GLU A 44 4.10 -3.90 22.56
C GLU A 44 5.04 -4.98 21.99
N ASN A 45 4.72 -6.26 22.21
CA ASN A 45 5.61 -7.35 21.81
C ASN A 45 5.72 -7.52 20.30
N THR A 46 6.85 -8.08 19.88
CA THR A 46 7.19 -8.28 18.47
C THR A 46 7.29 -9.76 18.13
N LEU A 47 6.63 -10.19 17.05
CA LEU A 47 6.90 -11.46 16.38
C LEU A 47 7.64 -11.18 15.07
N THR A 48 8.86 -11.71 14.94
CA THR A 48 9.64 -11.64 13.68
C THR A 48 9.73 -13.01 13.03
N LEU A 49 9.29 -13.09 11.78
CA LEU A 49 9.53 -14.20 10.87
C LEU A 49 10.89 -13.98 10.21
N CYS A 50 11.89 -14.76 10.61
CA CYS A 50 13.27 -14.70 10.13
C CYS A 50 13.54 -15.88 9.19
N PHE A 51 14.44 -15.68 8.23
CA PHE A 51 14.88 -16.73 7.32
C PHE A 51 16.36 -17.02 7.52
N ASN A 52 16.69 -18.31 7.68
CA ASN A 52 18.03 -18.76 8.03
C ASN A 52 19.02 -18.48 6.90
N GLU A 53 20.20 -18.00 7.26
CA GLU A 53 21.33 -17.72 6.35
C GLU A 53 22.05 -19.02 5.93
N ASN A 54 21.90 -20.09 6.72
CA ASN A 54 22.71 -21.31 6.56
C ASN A 54 22.04 -22.43 5.74
N GLU A 55 20.80 -22.27 5.30
CA GLU A 55 20.17 -23.22 4.37
C GLU A 55 20.64 -22.89 2.94
N ILE A 56 21.80 -23.43 2.57
CA ILE A 56 22.47 -23.24 1.27
C ILE A 56 21.71 -23.97 0.14
N ASP A 57 20.68 -24.77 0.45
CA ASP A 57 19.99 -25.57 -0.55
C ASP A 57 18.96 -24.76 -1.38
N LYS A 58 19.41 -24.43 -2.61
CA LYS A 58 18.69 -24.31 -3.90
C LYS A 58 17.72 -23.17 -4.20
N LEU A 59 17.24 -22.36 -3.26
CA LEU A 59 16.35 -21.24 -3.58
C LEU A 59 17.01 -19.88 -3.30
N ASP A 60 16.99 -19.00 -4.31
CA ASP A 60 17.53 -17.62 -4.27
C ASP A 60 16.63 -16.64 -3.49
N TYR A 61 15.46 -17.09 -3.04
CA TYR A 61 14.47 -16.30 -2.31
C TYR A 61 13.52 -17.19 -1.50
N TYR A 62 12.86 -16.61 -0.49
CA TYR A 62 11.82 -17.27 0.29
C TYR A 62 10.44 -16.77 -0.11
N ASN A 63 9.55 -17.66 -0.53
CA ASN A 63 8.17 -17.27 -0.85
C ASN A 63 7.24 -17.46 0.36
N ILE A 64 6.43 -16.44 0.65
CA ILE A 64 5.27 -16.50 1.53
C ILE A 64 4.02 -16.30 0.69
N HIS A 65 3.17 -17.32 0.62
CA HIS A 65 1.88 -17.30 -0.05
C HIS A 65 0.76 -17.38 0.97
N TRP A 66 -0.02 -16.30 1.07
CA TRP A 66 -1.16 -16.15 1.95
C TRP A 66 -2.45 -15.97 1.14
N PRO A 67 -3.20 -17.07 0.91
CA PRO A 67 -2.84 -18.47 1.18
C PRO A 67 -2.04 -19.11 0.04
N ASN A 68 -1.44 -20.26 0.34
CA ASN A 68 -0.80 -21.14 -0.64
C ASN A 68 -1.85 -22.05 -1.30
N SER A 69 -2.02 -21.93 -2.62
CA SER A 69 -3.04 -22.65 -3.38
C SER A 69 -2.65 -24.08 -3.77
N GLN A 70 -1.38 -24.47 -3.61
CA GLN A 70 -0.86 -25.77 -4.08
C GLN A 70 -1.43 -26.98 -3.33
N LEU A 71 -2.25 -26.74 -2.31
CA LEU A 71 -3.02 -27.78 -1.65
C LEU A 71 -4.48 -27.65 -2.09
N THR A 72 -4.92 -28.62 -2.88
CA THR A 72 -6.33 -28.87 -3.17
C THR A 72 -7.06 -29.12 -1.86
N ILE A 73 -7.61 -28.07 -1.25
CA ILE A 73 -8.57 -28.25 -0.18
C ILE A 73 -9.84 -28.79 -0.82
N THR A 74 -10.09 -30.07 -0.62
CA THR A 74 -11.43 -30.67 -0.68
C THR A 74 -12.39 -29.77 0.08
N GLU A 75 -13.34 -29.21 -0.67
CA GLU A 75 -14.52 -28.47 -0.26
C GLU A 75 -14.80 -28.48 1.24
N ASN A 76 -14.33 -27.45 1.94
CA ASN A 76 -14.97 -27.01 3.18
C ASN A 76 -15.47 -25.58 2.94
N THR A 77 -16.53 -25.51 2.14
CA THR A 77 -17.17 -24.29 1.61
C THR A 77 -17.82 -23.41 2.69
N ASP A 78 -17.82 -23.85 3.96
CA ASP A 78 -18.54 -23.22 5.06
C ASP A 78 -17.67 -22.39 6.02
N ARG A 79 -16.34 -22.41 5.89
CA ARG A 79 -15.51 -21.44 6.62
C ARG A 79 -15.65 -20.09 5.94
N ILE A 80 -16.31 -19.14 6.62
CA ILE A 80 -16.37 -17.74 6.22
C ILE A 80 -14.95 -17.29 5.88
N ILE A 81 -14.72 -17.07 4.59
CA ILE A 81 -13.41 -16.66 4.06
C ILE A 81 -13.23 -15.20 4.51
N GLY A 82 -12.56 -15.04 5.66
CA GLY A 82 -12.33 -13.79 6.37
C GLY A 82 -10.84 -13.54 6.63
N GLU A 83 -10.55 -12.40 7.25
CA GLU A 83 -9.24 -11.85 7.61
C GLU A 83 -8.12 -12.91 7.80
N ILE A 84 -7.09 -12.91 6.93
CA ILE A 84 -5.95 -13.84 7.04
C ILE A 84 -4.93 -13.36 8.05
N ILE A 85 -4.75 -12.05 8.14
CA ILE A 85 -3.94 -11.39 9.16
C ILE A 85 -4.83 -10.40 9.90
N LYS A 86 -4.94 -10.57 11.21
CA LYS A 86 -5.53 -9.57 12.09
C LYS A 86 -4.56 -9.23 13.21
N ILE A 87 -4.02 -8.02 13.20
CA ILE A 87 -3.14 -7.53 14.26
C ILE A 87 -3.93 -6.45 15.02
N SER A 88 -4.43 -6.83 16.18
CA SER A 88 -5.17 -5.94 17.08
C SER A 88 -4.22 -5.10 17.94
N SER A 89 -3.05 -5.62 18.28
CA SER A 89 -1.96 -4.92 18.98
C SER A 89 -0.63 -5.67 18.77
N GLY A 90 0.50 -4.96 18.85
CA GLY A 90 1.84 -5.53 18.71
C GLY A 90 2.46 -5.34 17.32
N ASN A 91 3.68 -5.87 17.17
CA ASN A 91 4.52 -5.65 16.00
C ASN A 91 4.77 -6.98 15.26
N PHE A 92 4.20 -7.15 14.07
CA PHE A 92 4.46 -8.30 13.23
C PHE A 92 5.46 -7.95 12.14
N LYS A 93 6.53 -8.72 12.03
CA LYS A 93 7.60 -8.45 11.06
C LYS A 93 7.93 -9.68 10.25
N ILE A 94 7.95 -9.52 8.93
CA ILE A 94 8.57 -10.44 7.98
C ILE A 94 9.90 -9.81 7.57
N ASN A 95 11.00 -10.49 7.86
CA ASN A 95 12.33 -9.95 7.62
C ASN A 95 13.14 -10.90 6.72
N GLY A 96 13.24 -10.54 5.43
CA GLY A 96 14.16 -11.19 4.51
C GLY A 96 15.63 -10.87 4.85
N ASN A 97 16.55 -11.40 4.04
CA ASN A 97 17.95 -11.02 4.11
C ASN A 97 18.49 -10.65 2.72
N LYS A 98 19.70 -10.08 2.64
CA LYS A 98 20.25 -9.56 1.37
C LYS A 98 20.55 -10.67 0.37
N GLU A 99 20.94 -11.84 0.85
CA GLU A 99 21.34 -12.97 0.02
C GLU A 99 20.13 -13.78 -0.45
N LYS A 100 19.10 -13.84 0.40
CA LYS A 100 17.81 -14.50 0.21
C LYS A 100 16.68 -13.55 0.63
N PRO A 101 16.25 -12.66 -0.27
CA PRO A 101 15.11 -11.79 0.01
C PRO A 101 13.83 -12.61 0.15
N VAL A 102 12.82 -11.99 0.78
CA VAL A 102 11.48 -12.57 0.89
C VAL A 102 10.61 -12.09 -0.27
N ASN A 103 9.84 -12.99 -0.87
CA ASN A 103 8.71 -12.65 -1.71
C ASN A 103 7.43 -12.86 -0.92
N PHE A 104 6.55 -11.87 -0.92
CA PHE A 104 5.28 -11.92 -0.22
C PHE A 104 4.11 -11.83 -1.21
N TYR A 105 3.18 -12.76 -1.09
CA TYR A 105 2.03 -12.86 -1.96
C TYR A 105 0.76 -13.00 -1.15
N LEU A 106 -0.13 -11.99 -1.23
CA LEU A 106 -1.47 -12.05 -0.68
C LEU A 106 -2.48 -12.13 -1.83
N ASN A 107 -3.35 -13.16 -1.80
CA ASN A 107 -4.36 -13.44 -2.82
C ASN A 107 -3.81 -13.64 -4.26
N SER A 108 -2.52 -13.90 -4.46
CA SER A 108 -1.97 -13.99 -5.82
C SER A 108 -2.38 -15.25 -6.60
N GLU A 109 -2.85 -16.29 -5.90
CA GLU A 109 -3.14 -17.60 -6.50
C GLU A 109 -4.59 -18.07 -6.28
N VAL A 110 -5.37 -17.38 -5.45
CA VAL A 110 -6.70 -17.80 -4.99
C VAL A 110 -7.67 -16.63 -5.05
N PHE A 111 -8.96 -16.94 -4.90
CA PHE A 111 -10.04 -15.97 -4.76
C PHE A 111 -9.62 -14.77 -3.90
N ASN A 112 -9.81 -13.58 -4.46
CA ASN A 112 -9.63 -12.25 -3.89
C ASN A 112 -10.38 -12.02 -2.55
N LYS A 113 -10.13 -12.81 -1.52
CA LYS A 113 -11.01 -12.92 -0.33
C LYS A 113 -10.26 -12.77 1.01
N TYR A 114 -8.95 -12.93 1.03
CA TYR A 114 -8.16 -12.74 2.24
C TYR A 114 -7.82 -11.27 2.48
N ARG A 115 -7.75 -10.89 3.76
CA ARG A 115 -7.60 -9.49 4.20
C ARG A 115 -6.51 -9.33 5.25
N ILE A 116 -5.88 -8.16 5.25
CA ILE A 116 -5.01 -7.66 6.30
C ILE A 116 -5.79 -6.61 7.09
N LYS A 117 -5.80 -6.74 8.41
CA LYS A 117 -6.41 -5.77 9.31
C LYS A 117 -5.44 -5.38 10.42
N LEU A 118 -5.16 -4.08 10.50
CA LEU A 118 -4.29 -3.47 11.51
C LEU A 118 -5.12 -2.49 12.35
N GLN A 119 -5.12 -2.69 13.68
CA GLN A 119 -5.87 -1.85 14.62
C GLN A 119 -5.01 -1.49 15.84
N ASN A 120 -5.50 -0.54 16.65
CA ASN A 120 -4.94 -0.13 17.95
C ASN A 120 -3.41 -0.04 18.00
N SER A 121 -2.84 0.77 17.09
CA SER A 121 -1.41 1.09 17.04
C SER A 121 -0.52 -0.11 16.72
N SER A 122 -1.08 -1.15 16.12
CA SER A 122 -0.33 -2.29 15.62
C SER A 122 0.59 -1.93 14.47
N THR A 123 1.63 -2.75 14.26
CA THR A 123 2.51 -2.62 13.11
C THR A 123 2.62 -3.93 12.33
N PHE A 124 2.67 -3.79 11.00
CA PHE A 124 3.04 -4.88 10.10
C PHE A 124 4.16 -4.41 9.18
N GLU A 125 5.28 -5.13 9.20
CA GLU A 125 6.47 -4.81 8.40
C GLU A 125 6.86 -5.97 7.50
N ILE A 126 7.05 -5.70 6.21
CA ILE A 126 7.68 -6.60 5.25
C ILE A 126 8.97 -5.92 4.82
N MET A 127 10.10 -6.41 5.35
CA MET A 127 11.41 -5.78 5.18
C MET A 127 12.33 -6.65 4.35
N LYS A 128 13.19 -6.01 3.55
CA LYS A 128 14.16 -6.69 2.68
C LYS A 128 13.47 -7.71 1.77
N ALA A 129 12.31 -7.31 1.25
CA ALA A 129 11.61 -8.11 0.25
C ALA A 129 12.23 -7.92 -1.13
N ASN A 130 11.99 -8.85 -2.03
CA ASN A 130 12.22 -8.69 -3.46
C ASN A 130 10.88 -8.37 -4.14
N ILE A 131 9.91 -9.28 -4.07
CA ILE A 131 8.58 -9.08 -4.65
C ILE A 131 7.52 -9.01 -3.56
N VAL A 132 6.63 -8.01 -3.63
CA VAL A 132 5.43 -7.95 -2.78
C VAL A 132 4.20 -7.77 -3.67
N ARG A 133 3.29 -8.74 -3.68
CA ARG A 133 2.02 -8.67 -4.41
C ARG A 133 0.85 -8.74 -3.45
N ILE A 134 -0.03 -7.75 -3.52
CA ILE A 134 -1.27 -7.73 -2.74
C ILE A 134 -2.44 -7.57 -3.70
N ALA A 135 -3.20 -8.65 -3.87
CA ALA A 135 -4.44 -8.67 -4.61
C ALA A 135 -5.64 -8.73 -3.66
N GLY A 136 -6.84 -8.46 -4.17
CA GLY A 136 -8.07 -8.49 -3.40
C GLY A 136 -9.29 -8.04 -4.21
N PRO A 137 -10.47 -7.92 -3.59
CA PRO A 137 -11.68 -7.56 -4.29
C PRO A 137 -11.53 -6.17 -4.85
N GLN A 138 -12.21 -5.98 -5.97
CA GLN A 138 -12.31 -4.70 -6.62
C GLN A 138 -13.50 -3.91 -6.06
N LYS A 139 -13.61 -3.84 -4.73
CA LYS A 139 -14.68 -3.14 -4.01
C LYS A 139 -14.16 -2.45 -2.74
N PRO A 140 -14.42 -1.15 -2.52
CA PRO A 140 -13.98 -0.42 -1.33
C PRO A 140 -14.41 -1.04 0.01
N GLU A 141 -15.67 -1.48 0.10
CA GLU A 141 -16.27 -2.07 1.31
C GLU A 141 -15.64 -3.40 1.71
N GLU A 142 -14.88 -4.02 0.80
CA GLU A 142 -14.14 -5.26 1.03
C GLU A 142 -12.62 -5.06 0.85
N SER A 143 -12.10 -3.89 1.20
CA SER A 143 -10.67 -3.53 1.08
C SER A 143 -9.73 -4.63 1.58
N ALA A 144 -8.75 -5.02 0.76
CA ALA A 144 -7.76 -6.05 1.08
C ALA A 144 -6.90 -5.69 2.29
N VAL A 145 -6.67 -4.40 2.50
CA VAL A 145 -5.93 -3.86 3.64
C VAL A 145 -6.80 -2.83 4.33
N THR A 146 -7.01 -3.00 5.62
CA THR A 146 -7.74 -2.05 6.47
C THR A 146 -6.87 -1.64 7.67
N MET A 147 -6.79 -0.34 7.93
CA MET A 147 -5.91 0.22 8.96
C MET A 147 -6.63 1.30 9.77
N SER A 148 -6.63 1.16 11.09
CA SER A 148 -7.19 2.14 12.04
C SER A 148 -6.36 2.21 13.33
N GLY A 149 -6.66 3.13 14.24
CA GLY A 149 -6.07 3.16 15.58
C GLY A 149 -4.62 3.61 15.64
N ASN A 150 -4.15 4.46 14.70
CA ASN A 150 -2.73 4.84 14.58
C ASN A 150 -1.80 3.68 14.19
N SER A 151 -2.31 2.71 13.42
CA SER A 151 -1.53 1.54 12.99
C SER A 151 -0.53 1.87 11.88
N ARG A 152 0.52 1.05 11.72
CA ARG A 152 1.56 1.23 10.70
C ARG A 152 1.73 0.01 9.79
N LEU A 153 1.78 0.26 8.49
CA LEU A 153 2.21 -0.73 7.49
C LEU A 153 3.50 -0.25 6.83
N THR A 154 4.53 -1.08 6.82
CA THR A 154 5.77 -0.81 6.08
C THR A 154 6.08 -1.95 5.13
N ILE A 155 6.27 -1.62 3.85
CA ILE A 155 6.77 -2.56 2.83
C ILE A 155 8.03 -1.97 2.22
N ASP A 156 9.18 -2.62 2.44
CA ASP A 156 10.49 -2.25 1.88
C ASP A 156 11.00 -3.40 0.99
N ALA A 157 10.72 -3.27 -0.31
CA ALA A 157 11.17 -4.18 -1.35
C ALA A 157 12.42 -3.60 -2.03
N GLN A 158 13.57 -4.20 -1.77
CA GLN A 158 14.89 -3.70 -2.17
C GLN A 158 15.39 -4.40 -3.43
N GLU A 159 16.23 -3.70 -4.20
CA GLU A 159 17.01 -4.32 -5.27
C GLU A 159 17.99 -5.34 -4.67
N ASN A 160 18.04 -6.53 -5.28
CA ASN A 160 19.15 -7.46 -5.11
C ASN A 160 19.97 -7.50 -6.41
N LYS A 161 21.19 -8.04 -6.38
CA LYS A 161 22.17 -8.07 -7.47
C LYS A 161 21.62 -8.54 -8.83
N GLU A 162 20.51 -9.27 -8.84
CA GLU A 162 19.93 -9.88 -10.05
C GLU A 162 18.48 -9.44 -10.34
N LEU A 163 17.78 -8.80 -9.40
CA LEU A 163 16.36 -8.47 -9.53
C LEU A 163 16.04 -7.10 -8.91
N GLU A 164 15.35 -6.27 -9.67
CA GLU A 164 14.73 -5.04 -9.17
C GLU A 164 13.59 -5.39 -8.22
N GLY A 165 13.67 -4.91 -6.98
CA GLY A 165 12.58 -5.05 -6.03
C GLY A 165 11.31 -4.41 -6.58
N SER A 166 10.16 -5.05 -6.37
CA SER A 166 8.87 -4.55 -6.86
C SER A 166 7.72 -4.75 -5.88
N ILE A 167 6.80 -3.79 -5.87
CA ILE A 167 5.51 -3.88 -5.20
C ILE A 167 4.41 -3.82 -6.26
N SER A 168 3.46 -4.76 -6.24
CA SER A 168 2.29 -4.76 -7.11
C SER A 168 1.01 -4.82 -6.28
N LEU A 169 0.14 -3.83 -6.45
CA LEU A 169 -1.14 -3.71 -5.76
C LEU A 169 -2.27 -3.84 -6.78
N ASN A 170 -3.19 -4.76 -6.53
CA ASN A 170 -4.43 -4.93 -7.29
C ASN A 170 -5.59 -5.12 -6.31
N CYS A 171 -5.86 -4.09 -5.52
CA CYS A 171 -6.87 -4.13 -4.46
C CYS A 171 -7.14 -2.74 -3.86
N TYR A 172 -8.15 -2.68 -2.99
CA TYR A 172 -8.43 -1.50 -2.18
C TYR A 172 -7.69 -1.53 -0.84
N PHE A 173 -7.13 -0.37 -0.46
CA PHE A 173 -6.65 -0.07 0.88
C PHE A 173 -7.61 0.93 1.51
N SER A 174 -8.00 0.73 2.76
CA SER A 174 -8.78 1.70 3.54
C SER A 174 -8.01 2.06 4.81
N ILE A 175 -7.53 3.30 4.88
CA ILE A 175 -6.67 3.82 5.93
C ILE A 175 -7.34 5.02 6.59
N THR A 176 -7.52 4.98 7.90
CA THR A 176 -8.28 5.99 8.65
C THR A 176 -7.57 6.38 9.96
N GLU A 177 -8.13 7.36 10.66
CA GLU A 177 -7.57 7.95 11.87
C GLU A 177 -6.14 8.46 11.62
N SER A 178 -5.16 8.19 12.49
CA SER A 178 -3.77 8.62 12.31
C SER A 178 -2.87 7.53 11.70
N SER A 179 -3.45 6.52 11.05
CA SER A 179 -2.69 5.37 10.55
C SER A 179 -1.78 5.74 9.37
N THR A 180 -0.65 5.05 9.24
CA THR A 180 0.38 5.37 8.24
C THR A 180 0.81 4.14 7.45
N ALA A 181 0.83 4.24 6.11
CA ALA A 181 1.41 3.22 5.24
C ALA A 181 2.63 3.76 4.48
N MET A 182 3.71 2.97 4.43
CA MET A 182 4.91 3.26 3.67
C MET A 182 5.21 2.13 2.69
N LEU A 183 5.23 2.46 1.40
CA LEU A 183 5.60 1.57 0.31
C LEU A 183 6.92 2.07 -0.26
N LYS A 184 7.94 1.22 -0.27
CA LYS A 184 9.26 1.56 -0.79
C LYS A 184 9.75 0.47 -1.72
N SER A 185 10.02 0.85 -2.97
CA SER A 185 10.55 -0.06 -3.96
C SER A 185 11.12 0.66 -5.18
N HIS A 186 12.00 -0.01 -5.94
CA HIS A 186 12.45 0.53 -7.22
C HIS A 186 11.27 0.79 -8.16
N ARG A 187 10.35 -0.17 -8.20
CA ARG A 187 9.13 -0.07 -9.00
C ARG A 187 7.89 -0.39 -8.17
N ILE A 188 6.89 0.48 -8.25
CA ILE A 188 5.58 0.25 -7.65
C ILE A 188 4.53 0.26 -8.76
N HIS A 189 3.74 -0.81 -8.82
CA HIS A 189 2.67 -0.99 -9.79
C HIS A 189 1.32 -1.01 -9.07
N ILE A 190 0.40 -0.13 -9.48
CA ILE A 190 -0.99 -0.11 -9.00
C ILE A 190 -1.89 -0.45 -10.19
N ASP A 191 -2.40 -1.68 -10.22
CA ASP A 191 -3.23 -2.22 -11.29
C ASP A 191 -4.67 -2.39 -10.80
N GLY A 192 -5.48 -1.34 -10.92
CA GLY A 192 -6.81 -1.32 -10.33
C GLY A 192 -6.83 -1.14 -8.80
N GLY A 193 -8.03 -1.14 -8.23
CA GLY A 193 -8.24 -0.77 -6.84
C GLY A 193 -8.04 0.72 -6.53
N SER A 194 -8.04 1.06 -5.23
CA SER A 194 -7.81 2.43 -4.75
C SER A 194 -7.19 2.42 -3.36
N ILE A 195 -6.26 3.34 -3.12
CA ILE A 195 -5.81 3.67 -1.77
C ILE A 195 -6.71 4.79 -1.24
N ILE A 196 -7.56 4.46 -0.28
CA ILE A 196 -8.54 5.35 0.33
C ILE A 196 -7.99 5.83 1.67
N LEU A 197 -7.83 7.15 1.81
CA LEU A 197 -7.38 7.82 3.02
C LEU A 197 -8.54 8.60 3.63
N GLN A 198 -8.66 8.58 4.96
CA GLN A 198 -9.63 9.34 5.73
C GLN A 198 -9.02 9.85 7.05
N ASP A 199 -9.61 10.90 7.63
CA ASP A 199 -9.18 11.54 8.86
C ASP A 199 -7.74 12.08 8.73
N ASN A 200 -6.78 11.60 9.51
CA ASN A 200 -5.38 12.04 9.49
C ASN A 200 -4.45 11.00 8.86
N ALA A 201 -5.00 10.10 8.03
CA ALA A 201 -4.27 8.99 7.44
C ALA A 201 -3.17 9.47 6.49
N GLN A 202 -2.04 8.76 6.49
CA GLN A 202 -0.88 9.14 5.68
C GLN A 202 -0.36 7.96 4.87
N VAL A 203 0.00 8.23 3.62
CA VAL A 203 0.62 7.26 2.72
C VAL A 203 1.88 7.87 2.11
N PHE A 204 2.96 7.10 2.16
CA PHE A 204 4.25 7.44 1.55
C PHE A 204 4.62 6.38 0.51
N ILE A 205 4.67 6.78 -0.75
CA ILE A 205 5.12 5.95 -1.87
C ILE A 205 6.50 6.45 -2.28
N ASN A 206 7.53 5.69 -1.95
CA ASN A 206 8.92 6.02 -2.22
C ASN A 206 9.40 5.15 -3.38
N SER A 207 9.41 5.70 -4.59
CA SER A 207 9.78 4.94 -5.78
C SER A 207 10.33 5.81 -6.91
N PRO A 208 11.41 5.38 -7.58
CA PRO A 208 11.83 5.90 -8.88
C PRO A 208 10.76 5.78 -9.97
N VAL A 209 9.90 4.75 -9.92
CA VAL A 209 8.91 4.45 -10.97
C VAL A 209 7.59 4.01 -10.34
N LEU A 210 6.54 4.83 -10.49
CA LEU A 210 5.17 4.51 -10.11
C LEU A 210 4.31 4.31 -11.37
N GLU A 211 3.98 3.05 -11.67
CA GLU A 211 3.08 2.69 -12.75
C GLU A 211 1.65 2.59 -12.22
N ILE A 212 0.73 3.31 -12.85
CA ILE A 212 -0.68 3.36 -12.43
C ILE A 212 -1.55 2.96 -13.62
N LYS A 213 -2.33 1.92 -13.44
CA LYS A 213 -3.34 1.46 -14.39
C LYS A 213 -4.71 1.42 -13.72
N THR A 214 -5.74 1.62 -14.53
CA THR A 214 -7.14 1.46 -14.10
C THR A 214 -7.76 0.34 -14.90
N ASN A 215 -8.60 -0.45 -14.26
CA ASN A 215 -9.46 -1.39 -14.97
C ASN A 215 -10.46 -0.55 -15.77
N LEU A 216 -10.26 -0.53 -17.09
CA LEU A 216 -11.24 -0.04 -18.04
C LEU A 216 -12.34 -1.10 -18.12
N ASP A 217 -13.53 -0.82 -17.59
CA ASP A 217 -14.67 -1.69 -17.87
C ASP A 217 -14.91 -1.71 -19.39
N GLU A 218 -15.10 -2.90 -19.98
CA GLU A 218 -15.34 -3.15 -21.41
C GLU A 218 -16.54 -2.38 -22.01
N LYS A 219 -17.26 -1.63 -21.18
CA LYS A 219 -18.35 -0.73 -21.56
C LYS A 219 -18.04 0.75 -21.33
N ALA A 220 -16.79 1.21 -21.29
CA ALA A 220 -16.42 2.65 -21.30
C ALA A 220 -17.19 3.54 -20.30
N HIS A 221 -17.78 2.97 -19.25
CA HIS A 221 -18.34 3.71 -18.12
C HIS A 221 -17.24 3.70 -17.08
N THR A 222 -16.65 4.87 -16.83
CA THR A 222 -15.78 5.08 -15.69
C THR A 222 -16.61 4.90 -14.43
N SER A 223 -16.79 3.66 -13.95
CA SER A 223 -16.90 3.48 -12.50
C SER A 223 -15.66 4.17 -11.94
N SER A 224 -15.83 5.10 -11.01
CA SER A 224 -14.82 6.01 -10.48
C SER A 224 -13.60 5.27 -9.89
N ASN A 225 -12.77 4.66 -10.74
CA ASN A 225 -11.60 3.88 -10.40
C ASN A 225 -10.43 4.84 -10.25
N THR A 226 -10.55 5.75 -9.29
CA THR A 226 -9.50 6.70 -8.95
C THR A 226 -8.51 5.97 -8.06
N ASN A 227 -7.23 5.92 -8.44
CA ASN A 227 -6.23 5.13 -7.71
C ASN A 227 -5.95 5.65 -6.29
N PHE A 228 -6.19 6.94 -6.05
CA PHE A 228 -6.07 7.53 -4.72
C PHE A 228 -7.33 8.33 -4.39
N THR A 229 -7.95 8.03 -3.25
CA THR A 229 -9.14 8.74 -2.76
C THR A 229 -8.86 9.38 -1.41
N LEU A 230 -8.93 10.71 -1.35
CA LEU A 230 -8.77 11.51 -0.15
C LEU A 230 -10.16 11.91 0.35
N LYS A 231 -10.62 11.27 1.44
CA LYS A 231 -11.87 11.59 2.13
C LYS A 231 -11.67 12.74 3.12
N ALA A 232 -12.74 13.09 3.83
CA ALA A 232 -12.74 14.12 4.87
C ALA A 232 -11.60 13.92 5.89
N GLY A 233 -11.05 15.03 6.37
CA GLY A 233 -9.91 15.10 7.27
C GLY A 233 -8.67 15.76 6.66
N ALA A 234 -7.52 15.57 7.32
CA ALA A 234 -6.20 16.03 6.96
C ALA A 234 -5.32 14.91 6.38
N THR A 235 -5.86 14.17 5.40
CA THR A 235 -5.15 13.06 4.77
C THR A 235 -3.92 13.53 3.99
N SER A 236 -2.86 12.71 3.94
CA SER A 236 -1.62 13.07 3.23
C SER A 236 -1.14 11.92 2.34
N LEU A 237 -1.13 12.14 1.03
CA LEU A 237 -0.49 11.24 0.06
C LEU A 237 0.82 11.87 -0.41
N ASN A 238 1.93 11.15 -0.25
CA ASN A 238 3.26 11.63 -0.62
C ASN A 238 3.88 10.67 -1.64
N LEU A 239 4.14 11.15 -2.85
CA LEU A 239 4.84 10.43 -3.90
C LEU A 239 6.27 10.97 -3.96
N ASN A 240 7.22 10.20 -3.44
CA ASN A 240 8.58 10.68 -3.16
C ASN A 240 9.60 10.07 -4.12
N SER A 241 10.53 10.90 -4.57
CA SER A 241 11.74 10.50 -5.29
C SER A 241 12.82 10.13 -4.28
N PRO A 242 13.18 8.85 -4.10
CA PRO A 242 14.10 8.46 -3.04
C PRO A 242 15.54 8.97 -3.27
N ASP A 243 15.94 9.11 -4.53
CA ASP A 243 17.28 9.54 -4.93
C ASP A 243 17.35 11.01 -5.40
N GLY A 244 16.21 11.67 -5.58
CA GLY A 244 16.10 13.03 -6.13
C GLY A 244 16.49 13.16 -7.60
N LYS A 245 16.61 12.05 -8.33
CA LYS A 245 17.00 12.00 -9.75
C LYS A 245 15.92 11.36 -10.61
N HIS A 246 15.27 10.32 -10.08
CA HIS A 246 14.18 9.61 -10.72
C HIS A 246 12.88 9.90 -9.96
N PHE A 247 11.84 10.30 -10.67
CA PHE A 247 10.61 10.81 -10.07
C PHE A 247 9.49 9.80 -10.24
N PRO A 248 8.63 9.59 -9.20
CA PRO A 248 7.59 8.58 -9.24
C PRO A 248 6.72 8.64 -10.49
N LEU A 249 6.36 9.85 -10.94
CA LEU A 249 5.51 10.07 -12.11
C LEU A 249 6.31 10.72 -13.25
N ASP A 250 6.47 10.01 -14.37
CA ASP A 250 6.88 10.63 -15.63
C ASP A 250 5.71 11.38 -16.29
N ILE A 251 5.46 12.61 -15.81
CA ILE A 251 4.34 13.44 -16.26
C ILE A 251 4.42 13.85 -17.74
N HIS A 252 5.56 13.68 -18.41
CA HIS A 252 5.73 14.11 -19.81
C HIS A 252 5.49 13.00 -20.81
N ARG A 253 5.85 11.76 -20.47
CA ARG A 253 5.82 10.63 -21.41
C ARG A 253 4.66 9.67 -21.21
N GLU A 254 4.30 9.42 -19.96
CA GLU A 254 3.33 8.38 -19.62
C GLU A 254 1.89 8.89 -19.66
N ASP A 255 0.99 8.10 -20.25
CA ASP A 255 -0.44 8.37 -20.29
C ASP A 255 -1.13 7.72 -19.10
N TYR A 256 -1.00 8.39 -17.95
CA TYR A 256 -1.70 8.00 -16.72
C TYR A 256 -3.23 8.08 -16.89
N PRO A 257 -3.97 7.26 -16.12
CA PRO A 257 -5.41 7.40 -15.99
C PRO A 257 -5.80 8.84 -15.63
N LYS A 258 -6.95 9.28 -16.11
CA LYS A 258 -7.51 10.58 -15.70
C LYS A 258 -8.16 10.43 -14.32
N GLY A 259 -8.12 11.49 -13.51
CA GLY A 259 -8.72 11.50 -12.18
C GLY A 259 -7.98 10.65 -11.14
N VAL A 260 -6.68 10.38 -11.32
CA VAL A 260 -5.84 9.59 -10.40
C VAL A 260 -5.98 10.04 -8.94
N PHE A 261 -6.05 11.36 -8.70
CA PHE A 261 -6.23 11.95 -7.37
C PHE A 261 -7.66 12.43 -7.19
N ASN A 262 -8.43 11.68 -6.42
CA ASN A 262 -9.83 11.98 -6.13
C ASN A 262 -9.99 12.61 -4.75
N PHE A 263 -10.62 13.77 -4.69
CA PHE A 263 -10.97 14.45 -3.45
C PHE A 263 -12.47 14.33 -3.21
N MET A 264 -12.88 13.76 -2.08
CA MET A 264 -14.29 13.68 -1.74
C MET A 264 -14.78 15.02 -1.18
N ALA A 265 -15.78 15.59 -1.84
CA ALA A 265 -16.44 16.86 -1.53
C ALA A 265 -17.90 16.60 -1.14
N GLU A 266 -18.09 16.05 0.06
CA GLU A 266 -19.39 15.65 0.61
C GLU A 266 -19.94 16.66 1.63
N GLY A 267 -19.37 17.88 1.68
CA GLY A 267 -19.70 18.92 2.67
C GLY A 267 -19.10 18.69 4.06
N LYS A 268 -18.27 17.67 4.23
CA LYS A 268 -17.37 17.50 5.38
C LYS A 268 -16.01 18.12 5.05
N GLU A 269 -15.34 18.64 6.07
CA GLU A 269 -14.03 19.28 5.89
C GLU A 269 -13.01 18.28 5.31
N ASN A 270 -12.46 18.62 4.16
CA ASN A 270 -11.39 17.91 3.48
C ASN A 270 -10.24 18.89 3.22
N ILE A 271 -9.26 18.87 4.13
CA ILE A 271 -7.98 19.59 4.01
C ILE A 271 -6.86 18.65 3.58
N GLY A 272 -7.23 17.51 2.98
CA GLY A 272 -6.29 16.52 2.48
C GLY A 272 -5.40 17.10 1.38
N LYS A 273 -4.20 16.53 1.23
CA LYS A 273 -3.24 16.96 0.23
C LYS A 273 -2.53 15.79 -0.45
N VAL A 274 -2.18 16.02 -1.71
CA VAL A 274 -1.25 15.19 -2.48
C VAL A 274 0.03 15.99 -2.67
N VAL A 275 1.17 15.41 -2.31
CA VAL A 275 2.50 15.99 -2.49
C VAL A 275 3.30 15.06 -3.41
N ILE A 276 3.88 15.63 -4.45
CA ILE A 276 4.58 14.88 -5.50
C ILE A 276 5.96 15.49 -5.69
N ASP A 277 7.00 14.69 -5.49
CA ASP A 277 8.35 15.03 -5.90
C ASP A 277 8.44 14.98 -7.44
N VAL A 278 8.94 16.05 -8.04
CA VAL A 278 9.16 16.21 -9.48
C VAL A 278 10.56 16.77 -9.74
N ALA A 279 11.00 16.72 -11.01
CA ALA A 279 12.26 17.36 -11.38
C ALA A 279 12.23 18.85 -11.00
N PRO A 280 13.33 19.44 -10.49
CA PRO A 280 13.35 20.85 -10.08
C PRO A 280 12.86 21.82 -11.17
N LYS A 281 13.12 21.51 -12.44
CA LYS A 281 12.65 22.28 -13.61
C LYS A 281 11.14 22.22 -13.84
N ASP A 282 10.46 21.24 -13.25
CA ASP A 282 9.01 21.00 -13.39
C ASP A 282 8.22 21.52 -12.17
N ALA A 283 8.87 21.90 -11.07
CA ALA A 283 8.23 22.56 -9.91
C ALA A 283 7.95 24.04 -10.17
N ASN A 284 7.14 24.31 -11.20
CA ASN A 284 6.68 25.63 -11.59
C ASN A 284 5.40 25.51 -12.43
N ALA A 285 4.94 26.62 -13.00
CA ALA A 285 3.74 26.67 -13.84
C ALA A 285 3.79 25.72 -15.05
N TYR A 286 4.96 25.41 -15.61
CA TYR A 286 5.08 24.51 -16.76
C TYR A 286 4.75 23.06 -16.39
N GLY A 287 5.39 22.50 -15.34
CA GLY A 287 5.08 21.14 -14.89
C GLY A 287 3.64 21.01 -14.41
N LEU A 288 3.12 22.05 -13.73
CA LEU A 288 1.70 22.14 -13.39
C LEU A 288 0.82 22.07 -14.65
N ASN A 289 1.08 22.89 -15.67
CA ASN A 289 0.30 22.87 -16.91
C ASN A 289 0.31 21.49 -17.59
N THR A 290 1.43 20.77 -17.54
CA THR A 290 1.51 19.37 -18.02
C THR A 290 0.56 18.47 -17.24
N MET A 291 0.56 18.55 -15.91
CA MET A 291 -0.37 17.77 -15.07
C MET A 291 -1.84 18.16 -15.32
N LEU A 292 -2.17 19.44 -15.40
CA LEU A 292 -3.54 19.90 -15.62
C LEU A 292 -4.11 19.37 -16.94
N ARG A 293 -3.30 19.40 -18.02
CA ARG A 293 -3.69 18.88 -19.35
C ARG A 293 -3.93 17.37 -19.36
N LYS A 294 -3.27 16.63 -18.47
CA LYS A 294 -3.48 15.20 -18.27
C LYS A 294 -4.66 14.88 -17.34
N ASN A 295 -5.36 15.89 -16.82
CA ASN A 295 -6.56 15.74 -15.96
C ASN A 295 -6.35 14.79 -14.78
N PHE A 296 -5.28 14.97 -14.00
CA PHE A 296 -4.97 14.09 -12.86
C PHE A 296 -5.96 14.15 -11.69
N THR A 297 -6.79 15.20 -11.61
CA THR A 297 -7.66 15.45 -10.44
C THR A 297 -9.11 15.09 -10.70
N ALA A 298 -9.78 14.60 -9.67
CA ALA A 298 -11.20 14.26 -9.64
C ALA A 298 -11.85 14.76 -8.34
N ILE A 299 -13.16 14.98 -8.40
CA ILE A 299 -13.99 15.28 -7.23
C ILE A 299 -15.17 14.29 -7.23
N ASN A 300 -15.41 13.64 -6.09
CA ASN A 300 -16.48 12.64 -5.94
C ASN A 300 -16.45 11.58 -7.06
N GLY A 301 -15.25 11.14 -7.44
CA GLY A 301 -15.05 10.15 -8.49
C GLY A 301 -15.23 10.66 -9.93
N THR A 302 -15.58 11.93 -10.11
CA THR A 302 -15.71 12.55 -11.43
C THR A 302 -14.47 13.38 -11.75
N MET A 303 -13.86 13.10 -12.89
CA MET A 303 -12.71 13.86 -13.39
C MET A 303 -13.06 15.35 -13.53
N VAL A 304 -12.15 16.23 -13.13
CA VAL A 304 -12.30 17.67 -13.33
C VAL A 304 -11.57 18.08 -14.61
N GLU A 305 -12.31 18.66 -15.56
CA GLU A 305 -11.76 19.11 -16.84
C GLU A 305 -10.71 20.22 -16.66
N THR A 306 -9.74 20.28 -17.58
CA THR A 306 -8.58 21.20 -17.52
C THR A 306 -8.97 22.66 -17.22
N GLY A 307 -10.08 23.14 -17.78
CA GLY A 307 -10.57 24.52 -17.57
C GLY A 307 -11.17 24.80 -16.19
N ASP A 308 -11.57 23.75 -15.47
CA ASP A 308 -12.30 23.84 -14.21
C ASP A 308 -11.45 23.47 -12.99
N GLN A 309 -10.31 22.81 -13.19
CA GLN A 309 -9.42 22.41 -12.08
C GLN A 309 -9.03 23.62 -11.20
N MET A 310 -8.75 24.77 -11.82
CA MET A 310 -8.41 26.01 -11.10
C MET A 310 -9.58 26.65 -10.33
N LYS A 311 -10.82 26.19 -10.51
CA LYS A 311 -11.96 26.63 -9.71
C LYS A 311 -12.01 25.90 -8.36
N TYR A 312 -11.58 24.64 -8.35
CA TYR A 312 -11.77 23.74 -7.20
C TYR A 312 -10.49 23.43 -6.43
N PHE A 313 -9.32 23.54 -7.06
CA PHE A 313 -8.05 23.14 -6.47
C PHE A 313 -7.08 24.31 -6.32
N ASP A 314 -6.27 24.22 -5.27
CA ASP A 314 -5.08 25.01 -5.10
C ASP A 314 -3.84 24.17 -5.41
N PHE A 315 -2.87 24.81 -6.06
CA PHE A 315 -1.61 24.21 -6.45
C PHE A 315 -0.47 25.07 -5.91
N SER A 316 0.45 24.46 -5.17
CA SER A 316 1.65 25.14 -4.67
C SER A 316 2.90 24.37 -5.07
N TYR A 317 4.01 25.09 -5.27
CA TYR A 317 5.29 24.51 -5.63
C TYR A 317 6.35 24.85 -4.57
N GLY A 318 7.27 23.92 -4.39
CA GLY A 318 8.37 24.06 -3.46
C GLY A 318 9.64 23.41 -3.98
N GLN A 319 10.70 23.55 -3.20
CA GLN A 319 11.95 22.84 -3.39
C GLN A 319 12.31 22.16 -2.08
N ASP A 320 12.90 20.98 -2.20
CA ASP A 320 13.35 20.19 -1.07
C ASP A 320 14.61 19.40 -1.45
N THR A 321 15.14 18.58 -0.54
CA THR A 321 16.31 17.75 -0.77
C THR A 321 15.99 16.28 -0.47
N ARG A 322 16.43 15.39 -1.37
CA ARG A 322 16.37 13.92 -1.21
C ARG A 322 17.75 13.35 -1.46
N ASN A 323 18.32 12.67 -0.47
CA ASN A 323 19.64 12.04 -0.57
C ASN A 323 20.75 12.99 -1.14
N GLY A 324 20.74 14.26 -0.72
CA GLY A 324 21.68 15.28 -1.19
C GLY A 324 21.38 15.90 -2.57
N ASN A 325 20.35 15.42 -3.29
CA ASN A 325 19.91 16.01 -4.56
C ASN A 325 18.69 16.91 -4.33
N GLN A 326 18.64 18.04 -5.03
CA GLN A 326 17.49 18.93 -4.99
C GLN A 326 16.32 18.30 -5.74
N VAL A 327 15.13 18.37 -5.13
CA VAL A 327 13.87 17.99 -5.76
C VAL A 327 12.93 19.18 -5.82
N GLY A 328 12.09 19.22 -6.84
CA GLY A 328 10.93 20.09 -6.88
C GLY A 328 9.73 19.38 -6.24
N THR A 329 8.80 20.13 -5.67
CA THR A 329 7.54 19.57 -5.14
C THR A 329 6.34 20.26 -5.76
N ILE A 330 5.29 19.49 -6.04
CA ILE A 330 3.95 19.99 -6.40
C ILE A 330 2.97 19.46 -5.35
N THR A 331 2.24 20.38 -4.73
CA THR A 331 1.17 20.07 -3.78
C THR A 331 -0.19 20.41 -4.37
N ILE A 332 -1.15 19.51 -4.24
CA ILE A 332 -2.55 19.66 -4.69
C ILE A 332 -3.47 19.53 -3.48
N SER A 333 -4.41 20.45 -3.32
CA SER A 333 -5.46 20.40 -2.30
C SER A 333 -6.76 21.05 -2.79
N LEU A 334 -7.88 20.77 -2.15
CA LEU A 334 -9.12 21.51 -2.40
C LEU A 334 -8.98 22.97 -1.94
N ARG A 335 -9.46 23.90 -2.77
CA ARG A 335 -9.52 25.34 -2.44
C ARG A 335 -10.57 25.63 -1.36
N ASN A 336 -11.73 24.96 -1.45
CA ASN A 336 -12.76 25.02 -0.44
C ASN A 336 -12.81 23.67 0.31
N PRO A 337 -12.29 23.60 1.54
CA PRO A 337 -12.33 22.37 2.33
C PRO A 337 -13.73 21.85 2.63
N LEU A 338 -14.74 22.72 2.62
CA LEU A 338 -16.15 22.37 2.85
C LEU A 338 -16.94 22.27 1.55
N LEU A 339 -16.26 22.04 0.41
CA LEU A 339 -16.92 21.92 -0.88
C LEU A 339 -18.01 20.84 -0.83
N LYS A 340 -19.18 21.21 -1.36
CA LYS A 340 -20.31 20.32 -1.58
C LYS A 340 -20.82 20.57 -2.98
N LEU A 341 -20.78 19.54 -3.81
CA LEU A 341 -21.38 19.58 -5.15
C LEU A 341 -22.83 19.11 -5.03
N SER A 342 -23.73 19.82 -5.72
CA SER A 342 -25.19 19.62 -5.71
C SER A 342 -25.63 18.42 -6.49
#